data_AF-A0A1F3Y4M2-F1
#
_entry.id   AF-A0A1F3Y4M2-F1
#
_cell.length_a   1.000
_cell.length_b   1.000
_cell.length_c   1.000
_cell.angle_alpha   90.00
_cell.angle_beta   90.00
_cell.angle_gamma   90.00
#
_symmetry.space_group_name_H-M   'P 1'
#
loop_
_entity.id
_entity.type
_entity.pdbx_description
1 polymer ?
#
loop_
_entity_poly.entity_id
_entity_poly.type
_entity_poly.pdbx_seq_one_letter_code
_entity_poly.pdbx_strand_id
1 'polypeptide(L)'
;MPLVKLAEETIVPSDEERSDYFRPRVLKVIVEYGLLEDPAKWCGFVETFAEKAQASRHYDKARDYWEEATRLASYSKNLEKEKAFKERLTASFVEEARSMRADGASAMLLSDRYTKAIEACRRHGGKRALIDELHQEMNAIHQRLPAEMKRIETSVDVTDLVKAARAAVEDCSLEDAIARIAVMAIPPRKTSLRAEVEEASKKFVFMNLLSAVSYNDKGRVVARTAPVIASDEETRDAGTLAQMLIQCVQHQAMVGISRIEAARETLSRRCPSDTPLFDDLVTMNPFVPQGREDIFVRGLKAGLRGDHLVCAHLLIPQIENSVRVNMERSGLLVTRLTDEQTQKEHDLNTLLYKDETEKVFGEDLVFSMRALLVEEVGANFRNKLSHGLLGSDQFHGGIVNYLWALTIRLCWLGKLLVKRSDAPSHA
;
A
#
# COMPACT_ATOMS: atom_id res chain seq x y z
N MET A 1 18.19 10.46 45.56
CA MET A 1 18.01 11.74 46.30
C MET A 1 17.78 12.95 45.40
N PRO A 2 18.61 13.28 44.38
CA PRO A 2 18.40 14.51 43.58
C PRO A 2 17.10 14.53 42.76
N LEU A 3 16.75 13.40 42.13
CA LEU A 3 15.54 13.28 41.30
C LEU A 3 14.23 13.29 42.10
N VAL A 4 14.23 12.73 43.31
CA VAL A 4 13.07 12.76 44.22
C VAL A 4 12.81 14.18 44.71
N LYS A 5 13.88 14.88 45.11
CA LYS A 5 13.77 16.28 45.52
C LYS A 5 13.29 17.17 44.36
N LEU A 6 13.82 16.95 43.16
CA LEU A 6 13.35 17.63 41.94
C LEU A 6 11.86 17.34 41.67
N ALA A 7 11.40 16.10 41.91
CA ALA A 7 9.98 15.74 41.81
C ALA A 7 9.10 16.57 42.74
N GLU A 8 9.46 16.58 44.02
CA GLU A 8 8.72 17.25 45.09
C GLU A 8 8.68 18.77 44.87
N GLU A 9 9.75 19.35 44.32
CA GLU A 9 9.83 20.76 43.95
C GLU A 9 9.05 21.10 42.66
N THR A 10 8.86 20.13 41.75
CA THR A 10 8.25 20.37 40.42
C THR A 10 6.75 20.04 40.36
N ILE A 11 6.26 19.16 41.23
CA ILE A 11 4.91 18.59 41.20
C ILE A 11 4.17 19.05 42.45
N VAL A 12 3.97 20.36 42.55
CA VAL A 12 3.21 21.00 43.64
C VAL A 12 1.77 21.25 43.17
N PRO A 13 0.73 20.63 43.77
CA PRO A 13 -0.64 20.62 43.23
C PRO A 13 -1.28 22.00 43.04
N SER A 14 -0.88 22.95 43.89
CA SER A 14 -1.33 24.34 43.85
C SER A 14 -0.78 25.10 42.64
N ASP A 15 0.28 24.60 42.01
CA ASP A 15 0.87 25.28 40.87
C ASP A 15 -0.09 25.28 39.67
N GLU A 16 0.00 26.36 38.90
CA GLU A 16 -0.55 26.38 37.56
C GLU A 16 0.11 25.30 36.70
N GLU A 17 -0.67 24.75 35.77
CA GLU A 17 -0.13 23.84 34.79
C GLU A 17 0.51 24.65 33.66
N ARG A 18 1.82 24.48 33.46
CA ARG A 18 2.57 25.21 32.44
C ARG A 18 2.22 24.70 31.05
N SER A 19 2.60 25.43 29.99
CA SER A 19 2.44 24.94 28.62
C SER A 19 3.51 23.93 28.18
N ASP A 20 4.64 23.85 28.91
CA ASP A 20 5.75 22.94 28.60
C ASP A 20 5.49 21.47 28.97
N TYR A 21 6.36 20.55 28.53
CA TYR A 21 6.28 19.11 28.86
C TYR A 21 7.25 18.69 29.98
N PHE A 22 7.82 19.62 30.74
CA PHE A 22 8.83 19.28 31.73
C PHE A 22 8.25 18.40 32.85
N ARG A 23 7.14 18.84 33.46
CA ARG A 23 6.47 18.15 34.56
C ARG A 23 6.04 16.70 34.21
N PRO A 24 5.35 16.40 33.10
CA PRO A 24 4.97 15.02 32.76
C PRO A 24 6.21 14.14 32.45
N ARG A 25 7.27 14.71 31.87
CA ARG A 25 8.51 13.97 31.57
C ARG A 25 9.26 13.60 32.85
N VAL A 26 9.35 14.53 33.80
CA VAL A 26 9.93 14.28 35.12
C VAL A 26 9.13 13.19 35.84
N LEU A 27 7.80 13.33 35.88
CA LEU A 27 6.91 12.34 36.50
C LEU A 27 7.11 10.94 35.90
N LYS A 28 7.20 10.82 34.57
CA LYS A 28 7.44 9.55 33.89
C LYS A 28 8.68 8.83 34.40
N VAL A 29 9.81 9.54 34.47
CA VAL A 29 11.07 9.00 34.98
C VAL A 29 10.89 8.53 36.43
N ILE A 30 10.25 9.34 37.27
CA ILE A 30 10.07 9.03 38.69
C ILE A 30 9.21 7.77 38.91
N VAL A 31 8.12 7.65 38.16
CA VAL A 31 7.20 6.50 38.22
C VAL A 31 7.88 5.24 37.67
N GLU A 32 8.63 5.37 36.58
CA GLU A 32 9.35 4.24 35.94
C GLU A 32 10.43 3.65 36.85
N TYR A 33 11.17 4.50 37.57
CA TYR A 33 12.21 4.05 38.51
C TYR A 33 11.71 3.81 39.95
N GLY A 34 10.40 3.91 40.21
CA GLY A 34 9.82 3.62 41.52
C GLY A 34 10.32 4.55 42.65
N LEU A 35 10.62 5.81 42.33
CA LEU A 35 11.29 6.72 43.25
C LEU A 35 10.35 7.43 44.26
N LEU A 36 9.13 6.93 44.45
CA LEU A 36 8.08 7.57 45.25
C LEU A 36 7.81 6.82 46.55
N GLU A 37 7.85 7.53 47.67
CA GLU A 37 7.58 6.95 49.00
C GLU A 37 6.07 6.72 49.27
N ASP A 38 5.18 7.51 48.64
CA ASP A 38 3.71 7.38 48.79
C ASP A 38 2.95 7.51 47.45
N PRO A 39 2.89 6.45 46.62
CA PRO A 39 2.24 6.49 45.32
C PRO A 39 0.77 6.95 45.33
N ALA A 40 0.05 6.78 46.44
CA ALA A 40 -1.36 7.16 46.55
C ALA A 40 -1.55 8.68 46.65
N LYS A 41 -0.67 9.37 47.38
CA LYS A 41 -0.63 10.84 47.42
C LYS A 41 -0.33 11.42 46.03
N TRP A 42 0.67 10.88 45.36
CA TRP A 42 1.08 11.32 44.02
C TRP A 42 -0.02 11.11 42.98
N CYS A 43 -0.77 10.01 43.10
CA CYS A 43 -1.90 9.70 42.24
C CYS A 43 -2.95 10.85 42.19
N GLY A 44 -3.34 11.43 43.33
CA GLY A 44 -4.30 12.55 43.35
C GLY A 44 -3.74 13.86 42.76
N PHE A 45 -2.44 14.09 42.90
CA PHE A 45 -1.79 15.28 42.34
C PHE A 45 -1.73 15.20 40.81
N VAL A 46 -1.34 14.04 40.29
CA VAL A 46 -1.27 13.78 38.84
C VAL A 46 -2.66 13.86 38.21
N GLU A 47 -3.69 13.35 38.89
CA GLU A 47 -5.10 13.46 38.48
C GLU A 47 -5.50 14.94 38.28
N THR A 48 -5.17 15.82 39.23
CA THR A 48 -5.46 17.26 39.14
C THR A 48 -4.78 17.91 37.92
N PHE A 49 -3.53 17.57 37.64
CA PHE A 49 -2.81 18.11 36.48
C PHE A 49 -3.35 17.58 35.15
N ALA A 50 -3.75 16.31 35.12
CA ALA A 50 -4.39 15.73 33.96
C ALA A 50 -5.71 16.45 33.63
N GLU A 51 -6.53 16.76 34.64
CA GLU A 51 -7.78 17.53 34.46
C GLU A 51 -7.52 18.97 34.00
N LYS A 52 -6.54 19.66 34.60
CA LYS A 52 -6.14 21.02 34.18
C LYS A 52 -5.68 21.05 32.71
N ALA A 53 -4.83 20.11 32.32
CA ALA A 53 -4.34 19.99 30.94
C ALA A 53 -5.48 19.67 29.97
N GLN A 54 -6.38 18.75 30.35
CA GLN A 54 -7.57 18.39 29.56
C GLN A 54 -8.50 19.60 29.36
N ALA A 55 -8.81 20.33 30.43
CA ALA A 55 -9.65 21.52 30.39
C ALA A 55 -9.05 22.64 29.53
N SER A 56 -7.72 22.72 29.49
CA SER A 56 -6.97 23.64 28.61
C SER A 56 -6.83 23.11 27.17
N ARG A 57 -7.47 21.99 26.82
CA ARG A 57 -7.38 21.30 25.51
C ARG A 57 -5.96 20.88 25.13
N HIS A 58 -5.05 20.75 26.10
CA HIS A 58 -3.71 20.18 25.91
C HIS A 58 -3.78 18.64 25.99
N TYR A 59 -4.50 18.03 25.05
CA TYR A 59 -4.88 16.62 25.10
C TYR A 59 -3.68 15.65 25.18
N ASP A 60 -2.62 15.86 24.38
CA ASP A 60 -1.40 15.03 24.45
C ASP A 60 -0.78 15.04 25.85
N LYS A 61 -0.65 16.23 26.44
CA LYS A 61 -0.12 16.42 27.79
C LYS A 61 -1.04 15.82 28.87
N ALA A 62 -2.35 15.95 28.71
CA ALA A 62 -3.32 15.35 29.63
C ALA A 62 -3.18 13.82 29.64
N ARG A 63 -2.99 13.20 28.47
CA ARG A 63 -2.77 11.76 28.35
C ARG A 63 -1.47 11.29 28.98
N ASP A 64 -0.38 12.03 28.82
CA ASP A 64 0.88 11.73 29.54
C ASP A 64 0.61 11.62 31.05
N TYR A 65 -0.15 12.55 31.64
CA TYR A 65 -0.52 12.46 33.05
C TYR A 65 -1.46 11.30 33.36
N TRP A 66 -2.48 11.03 32.53
CA TRP A 66 -3.40 9.91 32.76
C TRP A 66 -2.69 8.55 32.72
N GLU A 67 -1.69 8.38 31.87
CA GLU A 67 -0.84 7.18 31.82
C GLU A 67 -0.05 6.99 33.12
N GLU A 68 0.55 8.06 33.65
CA GLU A 68 1.26 8.01 34.93
C GLU A 68 0.31 7.79 36.12
N ALA A 69 -0.85 8.46 36.13
CA ALA A 69 -1.88 8.27 37.16
C ALA A 69 -2.37 6.82 37.19
N THR A 70 -2.53 6.19 36.02
CA THR A 70 -2.90 4.77 35.90
C THR A 70 -1.82 3.86 36.48
N ARG A 71 -0.54 4.11 36.18
CA ARG A 71 0.59 3.36 36.74
C ARG A 71 0.67 3.49 38.26
N LEU A 72 0.51 4.71 38.78
CA LEU A 72 0.48 4.97 40.22
C LEU A 72 -0.69 4.28 40.93
N ALA A 73 -1.88 4.29 40.32
CA ALA A 73 -3.04 3.56 40.83
C ALA A 73 -2.80 2.04 40.86
N SER A 74 -2.14 1.49 39.83
CA SER A 74 -1.74 0.08 39.81
C SER A 74 -0.73 -0.25 40.91
N TYR A 75 0.32 0.56 41.07
CA TYR A 75 1.33 0.36 42.13
C TYR A 75 0.75 0.46 43.54
N SER A 76 -0.21 1.36 43.75
CA SER A 76 -0.96 1.47 45.00
C SER A 76 -2.08 0.43 45.15
N LYS A 77 -2.24 -0.49 44.19
CA LYS A 77 -3.28 -1.53 44.13
C LYS A 77 -4.71 -0.97 44.23
N ASN A 78 -4.91 0.27 43.78
CA ASN A 78 -6.22 0.92 43.74
C ASN A 78 -6.90 0.65 42.38
N LEU A 79 -7.57 -0.50 42.29
CA LEU A 79 -8.21 -0.97 41.06
C LEU A 79 -9.34 -0.03 40.58
N GLU A 80 -10.05 0.63 41.50
CA GLU A 80 -11.11 1.57 41.13
C GLU A 80 -10.55 2.80 40.42
N LYS A 81 -9.50 3.42 40.99
CA LYS A 81 -8.82 4.55 40.35
C LYS A 81 -8.13 4.14 39.05
N GLU A 82 -7.49 2.97 39.03
CA GLU A 82 -6.84 2.47 37.81
C GLU A 82 -7.85 2.34 36.66
N LYS A 83 -9.03 1.77 36.93
CA LYS A 83 -10.10 1.67 35.93
C LYS A 83 -10.63 3.04 35.52
N ALA A 84 -10.84 3.94 36.47
CA ALA A 84 -11.30 5.30 36.19
C ALA A 84 -10.31 6.08 35.31
N PHE A 85 -9.01 5.97 35.54
CA PHE A 85 -8.00 6.66 34.73
C PHE A 85 -7.83 6.06 33.34
N LYS A 86 -7.94 4.73 33.18
CA LYS A 86 -7.99 4.11 31.84
C LYS A 86 -9.20 4.61 31.05
N GLU A 87 -10.34 4.79 31.71
CA GLU A 87 -11.55 5.35 31.11
C GLU A 87 -11.33 6.82 30.69
N ARG A 88 -10.72 7.65 31.55
CA ARG A 88 -10.37 9.06 31.24
C ARG A 88 -9.35 9.19 30.11
N LEU A 89 -8.31 8.36 30.10
CA LEU A 89 -7.32 8.29 29.04
C LEU A 89 -7.98 8.01 27.69
N THR A 90 -8.91 7.04 27.67
CA THR A 90 -9.67 6.70 26.46
C THR A 90 -10.60 7.85 26.04
N ALA A 91 -11.31 8.46 26.99
CA ALA A 91 -12.19 9.58 26.73
C ALA A 91 -11.43 10.81 26.17
N SER A 92 -10.20 11.04 26.61
CA SER A 92 -9.36 12.15 26.13
C SER A 92 -9.11 12.09 24.62
N PHE A 93 -8.86 10.90 24.05
CA PHE A 93 -8.72 10.75 22.59
C PHE A 93 -10.01 11.05 21.84
N VAL A 94 -11.16 10.62 22.38
CA VAL A 94 -12.48 10.86 21.78
C VAL A 94 -12.82 12.34 21.81
N GLU A 95 -12.56 12.99 22.95
CA GLU A 95 -12.81 14.41 23.13
C GLU A 95 -11.94 15.23 22.17
N GLU A 96 -10.64 14.96 22.07
CA GLU A 96 -9.76 15.63 21.10
C GLU A 96 -10.30 15.53 19.67
N ALA A 97 -10.66 14.32 19.22
CA ALA A 97 -11.14 14.10 17.86
C ALA A 97 -12.43 14.89 17.55
N ARG A 98 -13.38 14.93 18.48
CA ARG A 98 -14.65 15.68 18.33
C ARG A 98 -14.45 17.19 18.46
N SER A 99 -13.57 17.60 19.36
CA SER A 99 -13.19 18.99 19.63
C SER A 99 -12.51 19.61 18.40
N MET A 100 -11.56 18.90 17.78
CA MET A 100 -10.94 19.33 16.52
C MET A 100 -11.92 19.34 15.34
N ARG A 101 -12.89 18.43 15.33
CA ARG A 101 -13.95 18.41 14.32
C ARG A 101 -14.84 19.65 14.43
N ALA A 102 -15.19 20.06 15.66
CA ALA A 102 -15.97 21.27 15.91
C ALA A 102 -15.22 22.54 15.46
N ASP A 103 -13.90 22.57 15.63
CA ASP A 103 -13.04 23.67 15.18
C ASP A 103 -12.82 23.71 13.66
N GLY A 104 -13.34 22.73 12.91
CA GLY A 104 -13.19 22.67 11.46
C GLY A 104 -11.81 22.23 10.99
N ALA A 105 -11.11 21.41 11.78
CA ALA A 105 -9.84 20.80 11.36
C ALA A 105 -9.98 20.01 10.04
N SER A 106 -8.88 19.87 9.30
CA SER A 106 -8.87 19.16 8.02
C SER A 106 -9.25 17.69 8.17
N ALA A 107 -9.90 17.13 7.16
CA ALA A 107 -10.30 15.73 7.10
C ALA A 107 -9.13 14.77 7.29
N MET A 108 -7.94 15.13 6.81
CA MET A 108 -6.71 14.35 7.00
C MET A 108 -6.31 14.28 8.48
N LEU A 109 -6.31 15.42 9.18
CA LEU A 109 -5.95 15.48 10.60
C LEU A 109 -7.01 14.77 11.45
N LEU A 110 -8.29 14.97 11.12
CA LEU A 110 -9.38 14.26 11.78
C LEU A 110 -9.29 12.75 11.59
N SER A 111 -8.95 12.26 10.39
CA SER A 111 -8.79 10.81 10.16
C SER A 111 -7.73 10.19 11.09
N ASP A 112 -6.62 10.88 11.37
CA ASP A 112 -5.62 10.44 12.34
C ASP A 112 -6.18 10.39 13.76
N ARG A 113 -6.86 11.45 14.21
CA ARG A 113 -7.40 11.57 15.57
C ARG A 113 -8.50 10.54 15.84
N TYR A 114 -9.44 10.34 14.91
CA TYR A 114 -10.49 9.31 15.04
C TYR A 114 -9.90 7.90 15.05
N THR A 115 -8.86 7.62 14.26
CA THR A 115 -8.17 6.32 14.29
C THR A 115 -7.60 6.05 15.68
N LYS A 116 -6.89 7.02 16.28
CA LYS A 116 -6.34 6.91 17.64
C LYS A 116 -7.43 6.73 18.71
N ALA A 117 -8.56 7.42 18.58
CA ALA A 117 -9.69 7.27 19.48
C ALA A 117 -10.31 5.87 19.42
N ILE A 118 -10.48 5.32 18.21
CA ILE A 118 -10.98 3.95 17.99
C ILE A 118 -10.01 2.92 18.57
N GLU A 119 -8.71 3.08 18.32
CA GLU A 119 -7.67 2.20 18.89
C GLU A 119 -7.65 2.24 20.41
N ALA A 120 -7.74 3.42 21.03
CA ALA A 120 -7.84 3.56 22.48
C ALA A 120 -9.07 2.82 23.02
N CYS A 121 -10.24 2.98 22.38
CA CYS A 121 -11.45 2.26 22.77
C CYS A 121 -11.31 0.74 22.65
N ARG A 122 -10.64 0.25 21.61
CA ARG A 122 -10.36 -1.20 21.41
C ARG A 122 -9.44 -1.73 22.51
N ARG A 123 -8.35 -1.02 22.82
CA ARG A 123 -7.40 -1.41 23.87
C ARG A 123 -8.03 -1.43 25.26
N HIS A 124 -8.95 -0.50 25.54
CA HIS A 124 -9.69 -0.48 26.81
C HIS A 124 -10.60 -1.70 26.98
N GLY A 125 -11.22 -2.19 25.89
CA GLY A 125 -12.24 -3.24 25.94
C GLY A 125 -13.61 -2.71 26.38
N GLY A 126 -14.68 -3.37 25.93
CA GLY A 126 -16.06 -3.08 26.38
C GLY A 126 -16.75 -1.83 25.80
N LYS A 127 -16.19 -1.18 24.76
CA LYS A 127 -16.71 0.07 24.17
C LYS A 127 -17.31 -0.10 22.76
N ARG A 128 -17.98 -1.23 22.48
CA ARG A 128 -18.43 -1.58 21.10
C ARG A 128 -19.32 -0.51 20.46
N ALA A 129 -20.33 -0.02 21.16
CA ALA A 129 -21.24 0.99 20.63
C ALA A 129 -20.51 2.31 20.27
N LEU A 130 -19.59 2.75 21.14
CA LEU A 130 -18.78 3.95 20.89
C LEU A 130 -17.80 3.74 19.72
N ILE A 131 -17.22 2.55 19.58
CA ILE A 131 -16.37 2.21 18.43
C ILE A 131 -17.19 2.32 17.14
N ASP A 132 -18.41 1.78 17.12
CA ASP A 132 -19.29 1.84 15.95
C ASP A 132 -19.70 3.28 15.61
N GLU A 133 -20.01 4.11 16.61
CA GLU A 133 -20.28 5.54 16.46
C GLU A 133 -19.09 6.30 15.86
N LEU A 134 -17.89 6.11 16.42
CA LEU A 134 -16.66 6.75 15.93
C LEU A 134 -16.32 6.32 14.50
N HIS A 135 -16.59 5.06 14.13
CA HIS A 135 -16.45 4.60 12.74
C HIS A 135 -17.42 5.33 11.81
N GLN A 136 -18.67 5.54 12.21
CA GLN A 136 -19.65 6.29 11.40
C GLN A 136 -19.22 7.75 11.22
N GLU A 137 -18.78 8.40 12.30
CA GLU A 137 -18.24 9.76 12.25
C GLU A 137 -17.02 9.86 11.33
N MET A 138 -16.09 8.90 11.43
CA MET A 138 -14.90 8.83 10.58
C MET A 138 -15.25 8.63 9.10
N ASN A 139 -16.24 7.78 8.78
CA ASN A 139 -16.69 7.59 7.40
C ASN A 139 -17.25 8.89 6.79
N ALA A 140 -17.98 9.70 7.56
CA ALA A 140 -18.47 11.01 7.09
C ALA A 140 -17.32 12.00 6.81
N ILE A 141 -16.24 11.91 7.58
CA ILE A 141 -15.02 12.70 7.38
C ILE A 141 -14.28 12.25 6.10
N HIS A 142 -14.14 10.94 5.90
CA HIS A 142 -13.48 10.37 4.71
C HIS A 142 -14.14 10.81 3.40
N GLN A 143 -15.47 10.96 3.36
CA GLN A 143 -16.18 11.44 2.17
C GLN A 143 -15.78 12.86 1.75
N ARG A 144 -15.30 13.70 2.67
CA ARG A 144 -14.85 15.07 2.37
C ARG A 144 -13.40 15.14 1.92
N LEU A 145 -12.62 14.10 2.20
CA LEU A 145 -11.17 14.09 2.01
C LEU A 145 -10.75 14.39 0.56
N PRO A 146 -11.39 13.81 -0.49
CA PRO A 146 -11.03 14.13 -1.88
C PRO A 146 -11.20 15.61 -2.23
N ALA A 147 -12.20 16.29 -1.66
CA ALA A 147 -12.47 17.71 -1.92
C ALA A 147 -11.47 18.65 -1.23
N GLU A 148 -10.85 18.20 -0.13
CA GLU A 148 -9.83 18.98 0.59
C GLU A 148 -8.42 18.78 0.00
N MET A 149 -8.21 17.75 -0.82
CA MET A 149 -6.93 17.49 -1.48
C MET A 149 -6.68 18.48 -2.62
N LYS A 150 -5.48 19.07 -2.62
CA LYS A 150 -5.02 19.89 -3.74
C LYS A 150 -4.37 19.00 -4.79
N ARG A 151 -4.83 19.11 -6.04
CA ARG A 151 -4.19 18.45 -7.18
C ARG A 151 -2.86 19.14 -7.48
N ILE A 152 -1.79 18.36 -7.51
CA ILE A 152 -0.52 18.75 -8.10
C ILE A 152 -0.44 18.03 -9.44
N GLU A 153 -0.17 18.78 -10.50
CA GLU A 153 -0.11 18.27 -11.86
C GLU A 153 1.19 18.70 -12.53
N THR A 154 1.80 17.74 -13.24
CA THR A 154 2.96 17.97 -14.08
C THR A 154 2.63 17.43 -15.46
N SER A 155 2.85 18.24 -16.50
CA SER A 155 2.68 17.81 -17.88
C SER A 155 3.98 17.21 -18.41
N VAL A 156 3.86 16.10 -19.15
CA VAL A 156 4.96 15.45 -19.83
C VAL A 156 4.58 15.32 -21.30
N ASP A 157 5.40 15.87 -22.19
CA ASP A 157 5.20 15.67 -23.62
C ASP A 157 5.66 14.26 -24.02
N VAL A 158 4.71 13.47 -24.53
CA VAL A 158 4.93 12.08 -24.97
C VAL A 158 4.93 11.94 -26.50
N THR A 159 4.93 13.05 -27.24
CA THR A 159 4.79 13.06 -28.71
C THR A 159 5.78 12.12 -29.40
N ASP A 160 7.05 12.17 -29.01
CA ASP A 160 8.09 11.34 -29.63
C ASP A 160 7.95 9.87 -29.26
N LEU A 161 7.51 9.56 -28.02
CA LEU A 161 7.22 8.19 -27.59
C LEU A 161 6.09 7.58 -28.43
N VAL A 162 5.03 8.36 -28.67
CA VAL A 162 3.89 7.96 -29.49
C VAL A 162 4.30 7.74 -30.94
N LYS A 163 5.04 8.69 -31.55
CA LYS A 163 5.52 8.57 -32.93
C LYS A 163 6.40 7.33 -33.12
N ALA A 164 7.35 7.12 -32.21
CA ALA A 164 8.26 5.97 -32.26
C ALA A 164 7.50 4.64 -32.11
N ALA A 165 6.49 4.58 -31.22
CA ALA A 165 5.70 3.38 -31.04
C ALA A 165 4.84 3.02 -32.26
N ARG A 166 4.22 4.01 -32.91
CA ARG A 166 3.49 3.80 -34.18
C ARG A 166 4.42 3.28 -35.28
N ALA A 167 5.52 4.00 -35.52
CA ALA A 167 6.50 3.63 -36.53
C ALA A 167 7.08 2.22 -36.32
N ALA A 168 7.26 1.81 -35.06
CA ALA A 168 7.75 0.47 -34.75
C ALA A 168 6.84 -0.64 -35.27
N VAL A 169 5.52 -0.43 -35.33
CA VAL A 169 4.53 -1.45 -35.68
C VAL A 169 3.77 -1.18 -36.98
N GLU A 170 4.08 -0.13 -37.73
CA GLU A 170 3.40 0.22 -38.99
C GLU A 170 3.83 -0.71 -40.14
N ASP A 171 5.14 -0.76 -40.42
CA ASP A 171 5.70 -1.41 -41.61
C ASP A 171 6.48 -2.69 -41.28
N CYS A 172 5.91 -3.56 -40.45
CA CYS A 172 6.51 -4.87 -40.12
C CYS A 172 5.50 -6.01 -40.18
N SER A 173 5.95 -7.27 -40.13
CA SER A 173 5.03 -8.41 -40.07
C SER A 173 4.17 -8.35 -38.80
N LEU A 174 3.03 -9.06 -38.81
CA LEU A 174 2.17 -9.14 -37.62
C LEU A 174 2.89 -9.82 -36.43
N GLU A 175 3.71 -10.85 -36.69
CA GLU A 175 4.53 -11.48 -35.65
C GLU A 175 5.58 -10.50 -35.10
N ASP A 176 6.24 -9.71 -35.96
CA ASP A 176 7.20 -8.68 -35.52
C ASP A 176 6.51 -7.58 -34.71
N ALA A 177 5.30 -7.18 -35.07
CA ALA A 177 4.54 -6.21 -34.31
C ALA A 177 4.25 -6.71 -32.89
N ILE A 178 3.84 -7.98 -32.73
CA ILE A 178 3.67 -8.62 -31.41
C ILE A 178 4.99 -8.63 -30.64
N ALA A 179 6.10 -9.01 -31.28
CA ALA A 179 7.42 -9.03 -30.66
C ALA A 179 7.84 -7.63 -30.16
N ARG A 180 7.56 -6.58 -30.95
CA ARG A 180 7.87 -5.20 -30.59
C ARG A 180 7.02 -4.70 -29.43
N ILE A 181 5.73 -5.06 -29.39
CA ILE A 181 4.86 -4.78 -28.22
C ILE A 181 5.39 -5.49 -26.97
N ALA A 182 5.82 -6.75 -27.08
CA ALA A 182 6.45 -7.49 -25.98
C ALA A 182 7.73 -6.80 -25.45
N VAL A 183 8.49 -6.13 -26.31
CA VAL A 183 9.68 -5.34 -25.94
C VAL A 183 9.29 -4.02 -25.28
N MET A 184 8.21 -3.37 -25.70
CA MET A 184 7.73 -2.15 -25.03
C MET A 184 7.30 -2.39 -23.58
N ALA A 185 6.86 -3.61 -23.27
CA ALA A 185 6.47 -4.03 -21.92
C ALA A 185 7.62 -4.62 -21.08
N ILE A 186 8.89 -4.35 -21.42
CA ILE A 186 10.02 -4.74 -20.56
C ILE A 186 9.87 -4.07 -19.18
N PRO A 187 9.90 -4.84 -18.08
CA PRO A 187 9.91 -4.29 -16.73
C PRO A 187 11.10 -3.36 -16.49
N PRO A 188 10.93 -2.26 -15.72
CA PRO A 188 12.07 -1.51 -15.22
C PRO A 188 12.90 -2.40 -14.29
N ARG A 189 14.22 -2.16 -14.24
CA ARG A 189 15.10 -2.90 -13.34
C ARG A 189 14.83 -2.51 -11.90
N LYS A 190 14.65 -3.50 -11.01
CA LYS A 190 14.45 -3.30 -9.57
C LYS A 190 15.62 -2.54 -8.94
N THR A 191 16.84 -2.87 -9.37
CA THR A 191 18.07 -2.19 -8.94
C THR A 191 18.13 -0.73 -9.38
N SER A 192 17.69 -0.40 -10.60
CA SER A 192 17.61 0.98 -11.08
C SER A 192 16.58 1.79 -10.31
N LEU A 193 15.38 1.23 -10.08
CA LEU A 193 14.35 1.87 -9.26
C LEU A 193 14.86 2.19 -7.86
N ARG A 194 15.59 1.25 -7.23
CA ARG A 194 16.17 1.48 -5.90
C ARG A 194 17.15 2.66 -5.93
N ALA A 195 18.08 2.68 -6.89
CA ALA A 195 19.06 3.76 -7.02
C ALA A 195 18.39 5.12 -7.25
N GLU A 196 17.34 5.18 -8.08
CA GLU A 196 16.58 6.40 -8.37
C GLU A 196 15.84 6.91 -7.12
N VAL A 197 15.22 6.02 -6.33
CA VAL A 197 14.58 6.37 -5.05
C VAL A 197 15.62 6.90 -4.06
N GLU A 198 16.74 6.23 -3.92
CA GLU A 198 17.82 6.65 -3.02
C GLU A 198 18.41 8.01 -3.43
N GLU A 199 18.56 8.27 -4.74
CA GLU A 199 19.02 9.58 -5.24
C GLU A 199 17.97 10.69 -5.01
N ALA A 200 16.70 10.41 -5.34
CA ALA A 200 15.61 11.36 -5.13
C ALA A 200 15.41 11.68 -3.64
N SER A 201 15.62 10.69 -2.76
CA SER A 201 15.52 10.85 -1.31
C SER A 201 16.48 11.92 -0.78
N LYS A 202 17.69 11.97 -1.35
CA LYS A 202 18.74 12.95 -1.01
C LYS A 202 18.43 14.35 -1.53
N LYS A 203 17.75 14.47 -2.66
CA LYS A 203 17.41 15.76 -3.29
C LYS A 203 16.18 16.42 -2.68
N PHE A 204 15.19 15.63 -2.23
CA PHE A 204 13.90 16.13 -1.74
C PHE A 204 13.62 15.73 -0.28
N VAL A 205 14.59 15.96 0.60
CA VAL A 205 14.61 15.51 2.01
C VAL A 205 13.28 15.80 2.75
N PHE A 206 12.74 17.02 2.64
CA PHE A 206 11.51 17.40 3.34
C PHE A 206 10.26 16.63 2.92
N MET A 207 10.12 16.28 1.63
CA MET A 207 8.97 15.50 1.13
C MET A 207 9.08 14.03 1.51
N ASN A 208 10.30 13.51 1.65
CA ASN A 208 10.59 12.10 1.95
C ASN A 208 10.67 11.79 3.46
N LEU A 209 10.67 12.83 4.30
CA LEU A 209 10.56 12.73 5.77
C LEU A 209 9.13 12.45 6.24
N LEU A 210 8.12 12.74 5.42
CA LEU A 210 6.71 12.52 5.76
C LEU A 210 6.25 11.14 5.25
N SER A 211 5.67 10.33 6.14
CA SER A 211 4.94 9.12 5.74
C SER A 211 3.82 9.49 4.77
N ALA A 212 3.84 8.94 3.56
CA ALA A 212 2.74 9.13 2.63
C ALA A 212 1.57 8.21 3.02
N VAL A 213 0.36 8.77 3.06
CA VAL A 213 -0.86 8.01 3.28
C VAL A 213 -1.63 8.01 1.97
N SER A 214 -1.87 6.82 1.43
CA SER A 214 -2.68 6.63 0.22
C SER A 214 -4.13 6.39 0.60
N TYR A 215 -5.06 7.03 -0.12
CA TYR A 215 -6.50 6.91 0.10
C TYR A 215 -7.16 6.32 -1.14
N ASN A 216 -8.24 5.55 -0.97
CA ASN A 216 -9.11 5.16 -2.09
C ASN A 216 -10.13 6.25 -2.42
N ASP A 217 -10.96 6.01 -3.44
CA ASP A 217 -12.01 6.92 -3.93
C ASP A 217 -13.06 7.28 -2.86
N LYS A 218 -13.12 6.51 -1.76
CA LYS A 218 -13.99 6.76 -0.60
C LYS A 218 -13.28 7.49 0.55
N GLY A 219 -12.04 7.95 0.34
CA GLY A 219 -11.21 8.62 1.34
C GLY A 219 -10.71 7.70 2.45
N ARG A 220 -10.77 6.37 2.29
CA ARG A 220 -10.25 5.43 3.27
C ARG A 220 -8.77 5.18 3.03
N VAL A 221 -7.99 5.13 4.11
CA VAL A 221 -6.57 4.76 4.06
C VAL A 221 -6.44 3.35 3.50
N VAL A 222 -5.70 3.20 2.41
CA VAL A 222 -5.35 1.91 1.79
C VAL A 222 -3.89 1.56 1.95
N ALA A 223 -3.02 2.52 2.21
CA ALA A 223 -1.63 2.25 2.55
C ALA A 223 -1.03 3.39 3.38
N ARG A 224 -0.11 3.05 4.28
CA ARG A 224 0.77 3.98 4.98
C ARG A 224 2.19 3.59 4.64
N THR A 225 2.95 4.48 4.00
CA THR A 225 4.35 4.22 3.68
C THR A 225 5.25 4.70 4.81
N ALA A 226 6.23 3.87 5.15
CA ALA A 226 7.31 4.27 6.04
C ALA A 226 8.14 5.39 5.39
N PRO A 227 8.73 6.31 6.18
CA PRO A 227 9.58 7.35 5.63
C PRO A 227 10.90 6.76 5.10
N VAL A 228 11.35 7.25 3.95
CA VAL A 228 12.57 6.77 3.28
C VAL A 228 13.84 7.18 4.05
N ILE A 229 13.75 8.20 4.91
CA ILE A 229 14.87 8.77 5.68
C ILE A 229 14.80 8.33 7.16
N ALA A 230 14.17 7.17 7.45
CA ALA A 230 14.14 6.65 8.81
C ALA A 230 15.56 6.34 9.33
N SER A 231 15.77 6.56 10.62
CA SER A 231 17.06 6.31 11.28
C SER A 231 17.36 4.81 11.39
N ASP A 232 16.35 3.99 11.65
CA ASP A 232 16.48 2.54 11.63
C ASP A 232 16.43 2.00 10.19
N GLU A 233 17.18 0.93 9.95
CA GLU A 233 17.36 0.34 8.62
C GLU A 233 16.07 -0.31 8.09
N GLU A 234 15.36 -1.05 8.95
CA GLU A 234 14.14 -1.76 8.59
C GLU A 234 13.04 -0.82 8.07
N THR A 235 12.76 0.27 8.79
CA THR A 235 11.76 1.26 8.38
C THR A 235 12.16 1.97 7.09
N ARG A 236 13.45 2.28 6.92
CA ARG A 236 13.98 2.92 5.72
C ARG A 236 13.90 2.00 4.50
N ASP A 237 14.19 0.72 4.66
CA ASP A 237 14.03 -0.27 3.59
C ASP A 237 12.56 -0.45 3.19
N ALA A 238 11.64 -0.50 4.17
CA ALA A 238 10.21 -0.55 3.90
C ALA A 238 9.73 0.70 3.15
N GLY A 239 10.21 1.90 3.53
CA GLY A 239 9.90 3.15 2.84
C GLY A 239 10.45 3.19 1.42
N THR A 240 11.69 2.74 1.23
CA THR A 240 12.35 2.64 -0.08
C THR A 240 11.58 1.70 -1.00
N LEU A 241 11.22 0.50 -0.51
CA LEU A 241 10.45 -0.47 -1.26
C LEU A 241 9.09 0.10 -1.72
N ALA A 242 8.37 0.78 -0.82
CA ALA A 242 7.08 1.37 -1.16
C ALA A 242 7.22 2.43 -2.27
N GLN A 243 8.27 3.27 -2.21
CA GLN A 243 8.51 4.28 -3.25
C GLN A 243 8.92 3.65 -4.58
N MET A 244 9.71 2.57 -4.56
CA MET A 244 10.05 1.80 -5.77
C MET A 244 8.79 1.24 -6.44
N LEU A 245 7.84 0.72 -5.66
CA LEU A 245 6.56 0.20 -6.18
C LEU A 245 5.73 1.31 -6.83
N ILE A 246 5.63 2.49 -6.19
CA ILE A 246 4.93 3.66 -6.74
C ILE A 246 5.55 4.10 -8.07
N GLN A 247 6.89 4.24 -8.12
CA GLN A 247 7.59 4.62 -9.35
C GLN A 247 7.43 3.57 -10.45
N CYS A 248 7.45 2.28 -10.10
CA CYS A 248 7.20 1.19 -11.05
C CYS A 248 5.82 1.33 -11.69
N VAL A 249 4.77 1.55 -10.90
CA VAL A 249 3.39 1.72 -11.43
C VAL A 249 3.24 2.98 -12.26
N GLN A 250 3.88 4.09 -11.86
CA GLN A 250 3.90 5.31 -12.66
C GLN A 250 4.57 5.09 -14.02
N HIS A 251 5.69 4.36 -14.05
CA HIS A 251 6.35 3.96 -15.30
C HIS A 251 5.43 3.06 -16.14
N GLN A 252 4.79 2.04 -15.54
CA GLN A 252 3.85 1.15 -16.23
C GLN A 252 2.68 1.94 -16.84
N ALA A 253 2.06 2.84 -16.08
CA ALA A 253 0.98 3.69 -16.55
C ALA A 253 1.43 4.61 -17.70
N MET A 254 2.61 5.23 -17.58
CA MET A 254 3.16 6.12 -18.62
C MET A 254 3.47 5.37 -19.91
N VAL A 255 4.13 4.22 -19.84
CA VAL A 255 4.40 3.37 -21.01
C VAL A 255 3.10 2.85 -21.63
N GLY A 256 2.14 2.47 -20.79
CA GLY A 256 0.81 2.01 -21.18
C GLY A 256 0.01 3.03 -21.97
N ILE A 257 -0.09 4.26 -21.48
CA ILE A 257 -0.90 5.32 -22.11
C ILE A 257 -0.21 5.93 -23.33
N SER A 258 1.13 5.91 -23.39
CA SER A 258 1.89 6.49 -24.49
C SER A 258 2.24 5.47 -25.57
N ARG A 259 3.20 4.59 -25.31
CA ARG A 259 3.79 3.69 -26.30
C ARG A 259 2.86 2.55 -26.64
N ILE A 260 2.31 1.88 -25.64
CA ILE A 260 1.52 0.67 -25.85
C ILE A 260 0.20 1.02 -26.53
N GLU A 261 -0.49 2.07 -26.07
CA GLU A 261 -1.74 2.51 -26.71
C GLU A 261 -1.52 2.88 -28.17
N ALA A 262 -0.47 3.65 -28.47
CA ALA A 262 -0.16 4.05 -29.83
C ALA A 262 0.15 2.85 -30.73
N ALA A 263 0.91 1.86 -30.23
CA ALA A 263 1.19 0.63 -30.96
C ALA A 263 -0.06 -0.24 -31.14
N ARG A 264 -0.90 -0.36 -30.11
CA ARG A 264 -2.18 -1.08 -30.14
C ARG A 264 -3.11 -0.50 -31.18
N GLU A 265 -3.31 0.82 -31.18
CA GLU A 265 -4.14 1.51 -32.16
C GLU A 265 -3.67 1.25 -33.59
N THR A 266 -2.37 1.46 -33.87
CA THR A 266 -1.81 1.19 -35.20
C THR A 266 -2.02 -0.26 -35.60
N LEU A 267 -1.69 -1.22 -34.72
CA LEU A 267 -1.87 -2.64 -35.01
C LEU A 267 -3.35 -3.01 -35.24
N SER A 268 -4.26 -2.42 -34.47
CA SER A 268 -5.70 -2.69 -34.59
C SER A 268 -6.26 -2.25 -35.96
N ARG A 269 -5.74 -1.15 -36.54
CA ARG A 269 -6.14 -0.68 -37.88
C ARG A 269 -5.61 -1.58 -38.99
N ARG A 270 -4.50 -2.29 -38.75
CA ARG A 270 -3.87 -3.22 -39.70
C ARG A 270 -4.50 -4.62 -39.66
N CYS A 271 -5.19 -4.97 -38.58
CA CYS A 271 -5.72 -6.31 -38.33
C CYS A 271 -7.24 -6.38 -38.54
N PRO A 272 -7.72 -7.14 -39.54
CA PRO A 272 -9.13 -7.55 -39.62
C PRO A 272 -9.61 -8.23 -38.33
N SER A 273 -10.92 -8.19 -38.08
CA SER A 273 -11.53 -8.73 -36.84
C SER A 273 -11.25 -10.21 -36.60
N ASP A 274 -11.09 -10.99 -37.68
CA ASP A 274 -11.00 -12.45 -37.65
C ASP A 274 -9.57 -12.97 -37.79
N THR A 275 -8.57 -12.09 -37.82
CA THR A 275 -7.16 -12.51 -37.92
C THR A 275 -6.78 -13.37 -36.71
N PRO A 276 -6.23 -14.59 -36.92
CA PRO A 276 -5.76 -15.49 -35.85
C PRO A 276 -4.42 -15.01 -35.26
N LEU A 277 -4.30 -13.71 -34.99
CA LEU A 277 -3.06 -13.01 -34.65
C LEU A 277 -2.37 -13.61 -33.42
N PHE A 278 -3.16 -14.04 -32.43
CA PHE A 278 -2.66 -14.51 -31.14
C PHE A 278 -2.66 -16.04 -31.02
N ASP A 279 -3.19 -16.75 -32.00
CA ASP A 279 -3.38 -18.20 -31.93
C ASP A 279 -2.00 -18.90 -31.88
N ASP A 280 -1.09 -18.49 -32.76
CA ASP A 280 0.32 -18.95 -32.76
C ASP A 280 1.12 -18.48 -31.54
N LEU A 281 0.67 -17.42 -30.86
CA LEU A 281 1.34 -16.91 -29.67
C LEU A 281 1.06 -17.79 -28.46
N VAL A 282 -0.16 -18.36 -28.36
CA VAL A 282 -0.59 -19.15 -27.19
C VAL A 282 -0.45 -20.65 -27.39
N THR A 283 -0.40 -21.11 -28.64
CA THR A 283 -0.32 -22.54 -28.97
C THR A 283 1.03 -23.11 -28.55
N MET A 284 1.01 -24.26 -27.87
CA MET A 284 2.21 -24.94 -27.34
C MET A 284 3.12 -24.02 -26.52
N ASN A 285 2.53 -23.06 -25.82
CA ASN A 285 3.27 -22.06 -25.08
C ASN A 285 3.51 -22.50 -23.61
N PRO A 286 4.77 -22.56 -23.13
CA PRO A 286 5.06 -22.94 -21.74
C PRO A 286 4.36 -22.07 -20.69
N PHE A 287 4.14 -20.79 -20.98
CA PHE A 287 3.44 -19.87 -20.09
C PHE A 287 1.92 -20.09 -20.07
N VAL A 288 1.33 -20.61 -21.15
CA VAL A 288 -0.12 -20.85 -21.26
C VAL A 288 -0.44 -22.29 -20.88
N PRO A 289 -1.18 -22.54 -19.78
CA PRO A 289 -1.56 -23.90 -19.42
C PRO A 289 -2.50 -24.52 -20.45
N GLN A 290 -2.39 -25.84 -20.64
CA GLN A 290 -3.19 -26.58 -21.60
C GLN A 290 -4.69 -26.37 -21.34
N GLY A 291 -5.46 -26.12 -22.40
CA GLY A 291 -6.91 -25.89 -22.32
C GLY A 291 -7.31 -24.47 -21.93
N ARG A 292 -6.36 -23.52 -21.84
CA ARG A 292 -6.61 -22.10 -21.53
C ARG A 292 -6.40 -21.17 -22.73
N GLU A 293 -5.97 -21.71 -23.87
CA GLU A 293 -5.59 -20.97 -25.07
C GLU A 293 -6.71 -20.05 -25.56
N ASP A 294 -7.95 -20.54 -25.63
CA ASP A 294 -9.13 -19.75 -26.06
C ASP A 294 -9.37 -18.54 -25.15
N ILE A 295 -9.17 -18.67 -23.83
CA ILE A 295 -9.36 -17.57 -22.88
C ILE A 295 -8.30 -16.48 -23.11
N PHE A 296 -7.05 -16.88 -23.31
CA PHE A 296 -5.97 -15.95 -23.65
C PHE A 296 -6.24 -15.25 -24.97
N VAL A 297 -6.59 -15.98 -26.02
CA VAL A 297 -6.87 -15.41 -27.35
C VAL A 297 -8.00 -14.39 -27.27
N ARG A 298 -9.10 -14.69 -26.56
CA ARG A 298 -10.21 -13.75 -26.38
C ARG A 298 -9.79 -12.51 -25.61
N GLY A 299 -9.05 -12.67 -24.51
CA GLY A 299 -8.54 -11.54 -23.73
C GLY A 299 -7.59 -10.65 -24.53
N LEU A 300 -6.66 -11.25 -25.29
CA LEU A 300 -5.72 -10.53 -26.14
C LEU A 300 -6.41 -9.82 -27.31
N LYS A 301 -7.40 -10.44 -27.95
CA LYS A 301 -8.24 -9.82 -28.99
C LYS A 301 -9.08 -8.68 -28.44
N ALA A 302 -9.65 -8.82 -27.24
CA ALA A 302 -10.37 -7.75 -26.57
C ALA A 302 -9.45 -6.55 -26.31
N GLY A 303 -8.25 -6.78 -25.77
CA GLY A 303 -7.25 -5.75 -25.57
C GLY A 303 -6.85 -5.06 -26.87
N LEU A 304 -6.59 -5.81 -27.96
CA LEU A 304 -6.27 -5.23 -29.26
C LEU A 304 -7.37 -4.26 -29.75
N ARG A 305 -8.65 -4.60 -29.53
CA ARG A 305 -9.80 -3.80 -29.94
C ARG A 305 -10.10 -2.62 -29.01
N GLY A 306 -9.37 -2.49 -27.90
CA GLY A 306 -9.61 -1.46 -26.89
C GLY A 306 -10.71 -1.82 -25.89
N ASP A 307 -11.22 -3.07 -25.90
CA ASP A 307 -12.14 -3.57 -24.87
C ASP A 307 -11.33 -4.01 -23.64
N HIS A 308 -10.85 -3.01 -22.92
CA HIS A 308 -10.00 -3.17 -21.75
C HIS A 308 -10.72 -3.81 -20.57
N LEU A 309 -12.04 -3.65 -20.48
CA LEU A 309 -12.86 -4.30 -19.47
C LEU A 309 -12.83 -5.81 -19.67
N VAL A 310 -13.16 -6.31 -20.87
CA VAL A 310 -13.13 -7.76 -21.15
C VAL A 310 -11.70 -8.28 -21.09
N CYS A 311 -10.73 -7.54 -21.63
CA CYS A 311 -9.32 -7.88 -21.56
C CYS A 311 -8.86 -8.15 -20.12
N ALA A 312 -9.13 -7.23 -19.18
CA ALA A 312 -8.70 -7.37 -17.79
C ALA A 312 -9.37 -8.55 -17.09
N HIS A 313 -10.68 -8.72 -17.25
CA HIS A 313 -11.44 -9.80 -16.60
C HIS A 313 -11.02 -11.20 -17.11
N LEU A 314 -10.60 -11.31 -18.37
CA LEU A 314 -10.10 -12.57 -18.91
C LEU A 314 -8.63 -12.81 -18.54
N LEU A 315 -7.75 -11.83 -18.74
CA LEU A 315 -6.30 -12.07 -18.65
C LEU A 315 -5.77 -12.13 -17.21
N ILE A 316 -6.31 -11.35 -16.26
CA ILE A 316 -5.77 -11.36 -14.88
C ILE A 316 -5.87 -12.75 -14.23
N PRO A 317 -7.04 -13.44 -14.23
CA PRO A 317 -7.12 -14.78 -13.67
C PRO A 317 -6.23 -15.78 -14.40
N GLN A 318 -6.02 -15.59 -15.72
CA GLN A 318 -5.15 -16.47 -16.49
C GLN A 318 -3.67 -16.26 -16.16
N ILE A 319 -3.20 -15.03 -15.94
CA ILE A 319 -1.83 -14.76 -15.48
C ILE A 319 -1.59 -15.44 -14.12
N GLU A 320 -2.54 -15.31 -13.19
CA GLU A 320 -2.45 -15.97 -11.87
C GLU A 320 -2.33 -17.49 -12.01
N ASN A 321 -3.21 -18.10 -12.81
CA ASN A 321 -3.15 -19.54 -13.08
C ASN A 321 -1.85 -19.96 -13.78
N SER A 322 -1.37 -19.17 -14.75
CA SER A 322 -0.10 -19.42 -15.45
C SER A 322 1.08 -19.38 -14.50
N VAL A 323 1.16 -18.40 -13.59
CA VAL A 323 2.22 -18.32 -12.58
C VAL A 323 2.16 -19.57 -11.69
N ARG A 324 0.98 -19.95 -11.21
CA ARG A 324 0.79 -21.15 -10.38
C ARG A 324 1.30 -22.42 -11.06
N VAL A 325 0.83 -22.71 -12.27
CA VAL A 325 1.23 -23.91 -13.03
C VAL A 325 2.72 -23.93 -13.35
N ASN A 326 3.33 -22.77 -13.65
CA ASN A 326 4.78 -22.71 -13.89
C ASN A 326 5.59 -22.92 -12.61
N MET A 327 5.08 -22.51 -11.44
CA MET A 327 5.70 -22.83 -10.15
C MET A 327 5.60 -24.32 -9.82
N GLU A 328 4.43 -24.94 -10.04
CA GLU A 328 4.24 -26.39 -9.87
C GLU A 328 5.22 -27.20 -10.73
N ARG A 329 5.35 -26.83 -12.02
CA ARG A 329 6.29 -27.47 -12.96
C ARG A 329 7.75 -27.34 -12.53
N SER A 330 8.05 -26.31 -11.75
CA SER A 330 9.39 -26.06 -11.19
C SER A 330 9.62 -26.79 -9.86
N GLY A 331 8.70 -27.68 -9.46
CA GLY A 331 8.80 -28.49 -8.24
C GLY A 331 8.38 -27.79 -6.96
N LEU A 332 7.72 -26.62 -7.05
CA LEU A 332 7.27 -25.88 -5.88
C LEU A 332 5.91 -26.38 -5.40
N LEU A 333 5.79 -26.49 -4.08
CA LEU A 333 4.51 -26.70 -3.42
C LEU A 333 3.69 -25.41 -3.55
N VAL A 334 2.65 -25.44 -4.39
CA VAL A 334 1.74 -24.30 -4.61
C VAL A 334 0.43 -24.40 -3.81
N THR A 335 0.31 -25.40 -2.95
CA THR A 335 -0.87 -25.61 -2.10
C THR A 335 -0.47 -25.58 -0.63
N ARG A 336 -1.34 -25.10 0.24
CA ARG A 336 -1.19 -25.23 1.70
C ARG A 336 -2.26 -26.14 2.26
N LEU A 337 -1.88 -27.03 3.18
CA LEU A 337 -2.84 -27.79 3.99
C LEU A 337 -3.46 -26.86 5.03
N THR A 338 -4.79 -26.82 5.08
CA THR A 338 -5.56 -26.06 6.07
C THR A 338 -5.76 -26.88 7.34
N ASP A 339 -6.21 -26.21 8.41
CA ASP A 339 -6.55 -26.85 9.69
C ASP A 339 -7.71 -27.87 9.53
N GLU A 340 -8.46 -27.77 8.43
CA GLU A 340 -9.55 -28.68 8.03
C GLU A 340 -9.05 -29.86 7.18
N GLN A 341 -7.73 -30.06 7.06
CA GLN A 341 -7.09 -31.09 6.21
C GLN A 341 -7.43 -30.97 4.71
N THR A 342 -7.86 -29.78 4.26
CA THR A 342 -8.07 -29.49 2.85
C THR A 342 -6.84 -28.82 2.24
N GLN A 343 -6.58 -29.05 0.96
CA GLN A 343 -5.51 -28.35 0.25
C GLN A 343 -6.08 -27.10 -0.43
N LYS A 344 -5.54 -25.94 -0.08
CA LYS A 344 -5.90 -24.66 -0.69
C LYS A 344 -4.75 -24.18 -1.57
N GLU A 345 -5.06 -23.79 -2.80
CA GLU A 345 -4.08 -23.17 -3.69
C GLU A 345 -3.55 -21.86 -3.09
N HIS A 346 -2.25 -21.62 -3.24
CA HIS A 346 -1.67 -20.32 -3.00
C HIS A 346 -2.23 -19.31 -4.01
N ASP A 347 -2.62 -18.15 -3.50
CA ASP A 347 -3.03 -17.03 -4.32
C ASP A 347 -1.82 -16.34 -4.96
N LEU A 348 -2.09 -15.47 -5.93
CA LEU A 348 -1.01 -14.73 -6.60
C LEU A 348 -0.21 -13.86 -5.63
N ASN A 349 -0.86 -13.32 -4.58
CA ASN A 349 -0.15 -12.57 -3.53
C ASN A 349 0.97 -13.44 -2.96
N THR A 350 0.64 -14.64 -2.47
CA THR A 350 1.63 -15.54 -1.85
C THR A 350 2.70 -16.01 -2.83
N LEU A 351 2.33 -16.33 -4.07
CA LEU A 351 3.27 -16.84 -5.06
C LEU A 351 4.35 -15.81 -5.41
N LEU A 352 3.99 -14.54 -5.61
CA LEU A 352 4.94 -13.51 -6.04
C LEU A 352 5.99 -13.11 -4.98
N TYR A 353 5.86 -13.55 -3.72
CA TYR A 353 6.89 -13.35 -2.68
C TYR A 353 7.85 -14.54 -2.53
N LYS A 354 7.68 -15.63 -3.30
CA LYS A 354 8.59 -16.78 -3.21
C LYS A 354 9.86 -16.52 -4.02
N ASP A 355 11.01 -16.76 -3.42
CA ASP A 355 12.33 -16.64 -4.08
C ASP A 355 12.40 -17.49 -5.35
N GLU A 356 11.72 -18.64 -5.37
CA GLU A 356 11.72 -19.54 -6.51
C GLU A 356 10.90 -18.98 -7.69
N THR A 357 9.94 -18.10 -7.43
CA THR A 357 9.27 -17.33 -8.49
C THR A 357 10.23 -16.35 -9.14
N GLU A 358 11.10 -15.69 -8.36
CA GLU A 358 12.16 -14.84 -8.91
C GLU A 358 13.19 -15.66 -9.72
N LYS A 359 13.50 -16.90 -9.33
CA LYS A 359 14.38 -17.80 -10.11
C LYS A 359 13.82 -18.15 -11.49
N VAL A 360 12.50 -18.30 -11.60
CA VAL A 360 11.83 -18.69 -12.86
C VAL A 360 11.56 -17.49 -13.76
N PHE A 361 11.04 -16.39 -13.20
CA PHE A 361 10.60 -15.22 -13.98
C PHE A 361 11.61 -14.06 -13.99
N GLY A 362 12.59 -14.07 -13.09
CA GLY A 362 13.50 -12.96 -12.85
C GLY A 362 12.93 -11.91 -11.90
N GLU A 363 13.80 -11.31 -11.08
CA GLU A 363 13.40 -10.34 -10.05
C GLU A 363 12.65 -9.12 -10.61
N ASP A 364 13.06 -8.60 -11.76
CA ASP A 364 12.47 -7.39 -12.36
C ASP A 364 11.02 -7.63 -12.78
N LEU A 365 10.74 -8.80 -13.36
CA LEU A 365 9.41 -9.18 -13.81
C LEU A 365 8.51 -9.49 -12.63
N VAL A 366 9.01 -10.21 -11.61
CA VAL A 366 8.26 -10.48 -10.38
C VAL A 366 7.93 -9.17 -9.66
N PHE A 367 8.89 -8.25 -9.54
CA PHE A 367 8.67 -6.93 -8.93
C PHE A 367 7.62 -6.12 -9.69
N SER A 368 7.69 -6.11 -11.02
CA SER A 368 6.71 -5.42 -11.87
C SER A 368 5.31 -6.04 -11.77
N MET A 369 5.20 -7.37 -11.72
CA MET A 369 3.92 -8.06 -11.46
C MET A 369 3.38 -7.76 -10.06
N ARG A 370 4.25 -7.66 -9.05
CA ARG A 370 3.86 -7.26 -7.69
C ARG A 370 3.21 -5.87 -7.69
N ALA A 371 3.92 -4.90 -8.26
CA ALA A 371 3.47 -3.52 -8.36
C ALA A 371 2.14 -3.39 -9.13
N LEU A 372 1.98 -4.15 -10.22
CA LEU A 372 0.80 -4.10 -11.08
C LEU A 372 -0.42 -4.80 -10.47
N LEU A 373 -0.24 -6.00 -9.91
CA LEU A 373 -1.36 -6.91 -9.62
C LEU A 373 -1.75 -6.93 -8.14
N VAL A 374 -0.80 -6.89 -7.21
CA VAL A 374 -1.05 -7.31 -5.81
C VAL A 374 -0.73 -6.28 -4.74
N GLU A 375 0.28 -5.42 -4.93
CA GLU A 375 0.73 -4.49 -3.89
C GLU A 375 -0.29 -3.35 -3.69
N GLU A 376 -0.70 -3.10 -2.43
CA GLU A 376 -1.68 -2.05 -2.09
C GLU A 376 -1.18 -0.64 -2.41
N VAL A 377 0.12 -0.40 -2.23
CA VAL A 377 0.81 0.84 -2.63
C VAL A 377 0.99 0.95 -4.15
N GLY A 378 0.87 -0.18 -4.86
CA GLY A 378 0.91 -0.25 -6.31
C GLY A 378 -0.47 -0.06 -6.94
N ALA A 379 -0.66 -0.61 -8.14
CA ALA A 379 -1.94 -0.57 -8.81
C ALA A 379 -2.97 -1.48 -8.13
N ASN A 380 -2.51 -2.57 -7.50
CA ASN A 380 -3.32 -3.57 -6.82
C ASN A 380 -4.45 -4.11 -7.73
N PHE A 381 -4.19 -4.22 -9.03
CA PHE A 381 -5.24 -4.29 -10.04
C PHE A 381 -6.02 -5.61 -9.95
N ARG A 382 -5.34 -6.72 -9.61
CA ARG A 382 -5.98 -8.03 -9.45
C ARG A 382 -6.95 -8.05 -8.27
N ASN A 383 -6.55 -7.51 -7.11
CA ASN A 383 -7.42 -7.54 -5.93
C ASN A 383 -8.58 -6.55 -6.10
N LYS A 384 -8.34 -5.35 -6.65
CA LYS A 384 -9.42 -4.39 -6.95
C LYS A 384 -10.44 -4.97 -7.94
N LEU A 385 -9.99 -5.63 -9.00
CA LEU A 385 -10.88 -6.30 -9.96
C LEU A 385 -11.68 -7.41 -9.28
N SER A 386 -11.02 -8.32 -8.57
CA SER A 386 -11.66 -9.50 -7.95
C SER A 386 -12.68 -9.14 -6.86
N HIS A 387 -12.49 -8.00 -6.19
CA HIS A 387 -13.41 -7.49 -5.17
C HIS A 387 -14.47 -6.52 -5.71
N GLY A 388 -14.53 -6.29 -7.02
CA GLY A 388 -15.50 -5.37 -7.63
C GLY A 388 -15.30 -3.91 -7.20
N LEU A 389 -14.06 -3.51 -6.92
CA LEU A 389 -13.70 -2.17 -6.47
C LEU A 389 -13.34 -1.23 -7.62
N LEU A 390 -13.37 -1.71 -8.88
CA LEU A 390 -13.09 -0.92 -10.07
C LEU A 390 -14.39 -0.42 -10.72
N GLY A 391 -14.49 0.88 -10.95
CA GLY A 391 -15.49 1.49 -11.83
C GLY A 391 -15.13 1.35 -13.31
N SER A 392 -16.08 1.64 -14.21
CA SER A 392 -15.90 1.54 -15.67
C SER A 392 -14.71 2.37 -16.19
N ASP A 393 -14.54 3.58 -15.65
CA ASP A 393 -13.51 4.50 -16.12
C ASP A 393 -12.10 4.05 -15.73
N GLN A 394 -11.96 3.23 -14.69
CA GLN A 394 -10.66 2.72 -14.22
C GLN A 394 -10.11 1.61 -15.12
N PHE A 395 -10.89 1.10 -16.08
CA PHE A 395 -10.39 0.23 -17.15
C PHE A 395 -9.81 1.02 -18.33
N HIS A 396 -10.09 2.33 -18.40
CA HIS A 396 -9.54 3.21 -19.42
C HIS A 396 -8.25 3.83 -18.87
N GLY A 397 -7.09 3.41 -19.38
CA GLY A 397 -5.82 4.02 -19.00
C GLY A 397 -4.62 3.12 -19.22
N GLY A 398 -3.45 3.67 -18.90
CA GLY A 398 -2.17 3.01 -19.15
C GLY A 398 -1.97 1.68 -18.41
N ILE A 399 -2.59 1.49 -17.24
CA ILE A 399 -2.42 0.26 -16.45
C ILE A 399 -2.94 -0.97 -17.19
N VAL A 400 -4.13 -0.90 -17.80
CA VAL A 400 -4.70 -2.05 -18.53
C VAL A 400 -3.97 -2.28 -19.84
N ASN A 401 -3.53 -1.21 -20.51
CA ASN A 401 -2.67 -1.31 -21.69
C ASN A 401 -1.35 -2.02 -21.36
N TYR A 402 -0.72 -1.63 -20.24
CA TYR A 402 0.48 -2.28 -19.77
C TYR A 402 0.24 -3.75 -19.41
N LEU A 403 -0.86 -4.08 -18.72
CA LEU A 403 -1.27 -5.47 -18.46
C LEU A 403 -1.40 -6.28 -19.76
N TRP A 404 -2.06 -5.74 -20.78
CA TRP A 404 -2.22 -6.39 -22.07
C TRP A 404 -0.87 -6.67 -22.74
N ALA A 405 0.00 -5.67 -22.84
CA ALA A 405 1.33 -5.84 -23.43
C ALA A 405 2.25 -6.74 -22.58
N LEU A 406 2.12 -6.71 -21.24
CA LEU A 406 2.83 -7.61 -20.33
C LEU A 406 2.39 -9.06 -20.56
N THR A 407 1.09 -9.29 -20.80
CA THR A 407 0.58 -10.62 -21.14
C THR A 407 1.16 -11.11 -22.47
N ILE A 408 1.21 -10.24 -23.48
CA ILE A 408 1.88 -10.52 -24.76
C ILE A 408 3.35 -10.88 -24.52
N ARG A 409 4.05 -10.12 -23.67
CA ARG A 409 5.45 -10.38 -23.31
C ARG A 409 5.64 -11.73 -22.66
N LEU A 410 4.82 -12.09 -21.67
CA LEU A 410 4.90 -13.37 -20.98
C LEU A 410 4.73 -14.54 -21.95
N CYS A 411 3.73 -14.46 -22.84
CA CYS A 411 3.55 -15.45 -23.90
C CYS A 411 4.73 -15.45 -24.88
N TRP A 412 5.22 -14.28 -25.29
CA TRP A 412 6.35 -14.18 -26.21
C TRP A 412 7.63 -14.83 -25.64
N LEU A 413 7.92 -14.61 -24.37
CA LEU A 413 9.04 -15.26 -23.67
C LEU A 413 8.89 -16.78 -23.67
N GLY A 414 7.68 -17.29 -23.39
CA GLY A 414 7.37 -18.71 -23.50
C GLY A 414 7.64 -19.27 -24.90
N LYS A 415 7.22 -18.55 -25.95
CA LYS A 415 7.46 -18.95 -27.35
C LYS A 415 8.96 -19.00 -27.68
N LEU A 416 9.75 -18.05 -27.17
CA LEU A 416 11.21 -18.04 -27.37
C LEU A 416 11.92 -19.21 -26.67
N LEU A 417 11.42 -19.69 -25.52
CA LEU A 417 11.96 -20.86 -24.85
C LEU A 417 11.81 -22.13 -25.71
N VAL A 418 10.64 -22.31 -26.34
CA VAL A 418 10.40 -23.44 -27.26
C VAL A 418 11.36 -23.37 -28.46
N LYS A 419 11.43 -22.22 -29.14
CA LYS A 419 12.33 -22.05 -30.30
C LYS A 419 13.81 -22.32 -29.96
N ARG A 420 14.26 -22.02 -28.74
CA ARG A 420 15.63 -22.35 -28.28
C ARG A 420 15.83 -23.83 -27.98
N SER A 421 14.78 -24.51 -27.51
CA SER A 421 14.80 -25.94 -27.23
C SER A 421 14.88 -26.78 -28.52
N ASP A 422 14.26 -26.27 -29.59
CA ASP A 422 14.21 -26.93 -30.90
C ASP A 422 15.40 -26.58 -31.81
N ALA A 423 16.25 -25.61 -31.42
CA ALA A 423 17.44 -25.27 -32.18
C ALA A 423 18.49 -26.39 -32.00
N PRO A 424 19.08 -26.94 -33.08
CA PRO A 424 20.10 -27.98 -32.94
C PRO A 424 21.27 -27.43 -32.12
N SER A 425 21.65 -28.18 -31.08
CA SER A 425 22.83 -27.89 -30.28
C SER A 425 24.06 -27.92 -31.20
N HIS A 426 24.53 -26.77 -31.65
CA HIS A 426 25.84 -26.67 -32.27
C HIS A 426 26.88 -26.94 -31.19
N ALA A 427 27.46 -28.14 -31.27
CA ALA A 427 28.57 -28.63 -30.47
C ALA A 427 29.85 -27.81 -30.71
#